data_AF-A0A845M980-F1
#
_entry.id   AF-A0A845M980-F1
#
_cell.length_a   1.000
_cell.length_b   1.000
_cell.length_c   1.000
_cell.angle_alpha   90.00
_cell.angle_beta   90.00
_cell.angle_gamma   90.00
#
_symmetry.space_group_name_H-M   'P 1'
#
loop_
_entity.id
_entity.type
_entity.pdbx_description
1 polymer ?
#
loop_
_entity_poly.entity_id
_entity_poly.type
_entity_poly.pdbx_seq_one_letter_code
_entity_poly.pdbx_strand_id
1 'polypeptide(L)'
;MNDLTLISTEELARRVGYDGPTNAFRSWCAAMRIQPVPGRRGYYDPKLVRRRLDEAQGLVSEPMAPASSNNDLIGQRRARRGEG
;
A
#
# COMPACT_ATOMS: atom_id res chain seq x y z
N MET A 1 4.26 -17.95 3.43
CA MET A 1 5.35 -16.96 3.43
C MET A 1 4.92 -15.76 2.59
N ASN A 2 4.60 -14.62 3.20
CA ASN A 2 4.55 -13.34 2.47
C ASN A 2 5.68 -12.47 3.01
N ASP A 3 6.87 -12.67 2.46
CA ASP A 3 8.00 -11.78 2.67
C ASP A 3 7.63 -10.44 2.02
N LEU A 4 7.11 -9.50 2.81
CA LEU A 4 6.76 -8.16 2.35
C LEU A 4 8.07 -7.37 2.22
N THR A 5 8.87 -7.70 1.20
CA THR A 5 10.06 -6.94 0.84
C THR A 5 9.63 -5.54 0.43
N LEU A 6 9.98 -4.56 1.26
CA LEU A 6 9.83 -3.15 0.92
C LEU A 6 10.81 -2.79 -0.19
N ILE A 7 10.39 -1.91 -1.10
CA ILE A 7 11.25 -1.41 -2.17
C ILE A 7 11.93 -0.12 -1.71
N SER A 8 13.24 -0.01 -1.90
CA SER A 8 13.97 1.23 -1.61
C SER A 8 13.61 2.31 -2.63
N THR A 9 13.86 3.57 -2.29
CA THR A 9 13.58 4.70 -3.19
C THR A 9 14.37 4.59 -4.49
N GLU A 10 15.64 4.16 -4.42
CA GLU A 10 16.50 4.00 -5.59
C GLU A 10 15.99 2.91 -6.52
N GLU A 11 15.62 1.76 -5.96
CA GLU A 11 15.05 0.64 -6.71
C GLU A 11 13.72 1.04 -7.35
N LEU A 12 12.84 1.74 -6.60
CA LEU A 12 11.57 2.22 -7.14
C LEU A 12 11.78 3.21 -8.29
N ALA A 13 12.70 4.17 -8.14
CA ALA A 13 13.01 5.15 -9.17
C ALA A 13 13.48 4.47 -10.47
N ARG A 14 14.38 3.48 -10.37
CA ARG A 14 14.84 2.72 -11.53
C ARG A 14 13.73 1.95 -12.22
N ARG A 15 12.86 1.29 -11.44
CA ARG A 15 11.72 0.52 -12.00
C ARG A 15 10.70 1.37 -12.74
N VAL A 16 10.54 2.63 -12.36
CA VAL A 16 9.63 3.56 -13.02
C VAL A 16 10.30 4.42 -14.10
N GLY A 17 11.57 4.12 -14.44
CA GLY A 17 12.29 4.73 -15.55
C GLY A 17 13.11 5.99 -15.21
N TYR A 18 13.31 6.30 -13.93
CA TYR A 18 14.21 7.36 -13.48
C TYR A 18 15.61 6.81 -13.18
N ASP A 19 16.65 7.59 -13.45
CA ASP A 19 18.04 7.23 -13.13
C ASP A 19 18.29 7.07 -11.61
N GLY A 20 17.51 7.79 -10.80
CA GLY A 20 17.56 7.72 -9.34
C GLY A 20 16.53 8.61 -8.63
N PRO A 21 16.64 8.78 -7.29
CA PRO A 21 15.67 9.49 -6.45
C PRO A 21 15.78 11.03 -6.55
N THR A 22 15.70 11.54 -7.78
CA THR A 22 15.80 12.95 -8.14
C THR A 22 14.58 13.76 -7.68
N ASN A 23 14.65 15.10 -7.75
CA ASN A 23 13.50 15.96 -7.48
C ASN A 23 12.32 15.67 -8.42
N ALA A 24 12.57 15.32 -9.69
CA ALA A 24 11.53 14.94 -10.63
C ALA A 24 10.79 13.67 -10.17
N PHE A 25 11.54 12.66 -9.69
CA PHE A 25 10.96 11.43 -9.12
C PHE A 25 10.12 11.73 -7.87
N ARG A 26 10.58 12.63 -6.99
CA ARG A 26 9.83 13.01 -5.78
C ARG A 26 8.54 13.75 -6.11
N SER A 27 8.58 14.67 -7.07
CA SER A 27 7.39 15.36 -7.57
C SER A 27 6.41 14.39 -8.23
N TRP A 28 6.91 13.41 -8.98
CA TRP A 28 6.10 12.35 -9.57
C TRP A 28 5.43 11.48 -8.49
N CYS A 29 6.17 11.08 -7.44
CA CYS A 29 5.58 10.37 -6.30
C CYS A 29 4.45 11.18 -5.64
N ALA A 30 4.66 12.49 -5.46
CA ALA A 30 3.63 13.38 -4.91
C ALA A 30 2.39 13.47 -5.81
N ALA A 31 2.58 13.62 -7.13
CA ALA A 31 1.49 13.68 -8.11
C ALA A 31 0.67 12.38 -8.15
N MET A 32 1.33 11.22 -8.10
CA MET A 32 0.71 9.89 -8.02
C MET A 32 0.19 9.55 -6.61
N ARG A 33 0.33 10.46 -5.64
CA ARG A 33 0.01 10.27 -4.21
C ARG A 33 0.73 9.07 -3.56
N ILE A 34 1.86 8.63 -4.10
CA ILE A 34 2.66 7.52 -3.57
C ILE A 34 3.43 8.03 -2.35
N GLN A 35 3.12 7.47 -1.18
CA GLN A 35 3.75 7.83 0.08
C GLN A 35 4.73 6.74 0.54
N PRO A 36 5.85 7.13 1.17
CA PRO A 36 6.76 6.17 1.81
C PRO A 36 6.10 5.53 3.03
N VAL A 37 6.63 4.37 3.44
CA VAL A 37 6.13 3.64 4.60
C VAL A 37 6.30 4.46 5.87
N PRO A 38 5.24 4.64 6.70
CA PRO A 38 5.35 5.38 7.95
C PRO A 38 6.39 4.73 8.87
N GLY A 39 7.29 5.55 9.42
CA GLY A 39 8.40 5.07 10.26
C GLY A 39 9.59 4.51 9.49
N ARG A 40 9.52 4.37 8.16
CA ARG A 40 10.64 3.92 7.30
C ARG A 40 10.79 4.85 6.11
N ARG A 41 11.45 6.00 6.34
CA ARG A 41 11.77 6.96 5.27
C ARG A 41 12.66 6.28 4.24
N GLY A 42 12.34 6.47 2.96
CA GLY A 42 13.10 5.93 1.85
C GLY A 42 12.68 4.52 1.40
N TYR A 43 11.64 3.96 2.00
CA TYR A 43 11.06 2.68 1.59
C TYR A 43 9.60 2.85 1.18
N TYR A 44 9.18 2.06 0.20
CA TYR A 44 7.82 2.03 -0.31
C TYR A 44 7.27 0.62 -0.24
N ASP A 45 5.95 0.53 -0.13
CA ASP A 45 5.24 -0.73 -0.26
C ASP A 45 4.91 -0.96 -1.75
N PRO A 46 5.36 -2.07 -2.37
CA PRO A 46 5.11 -2.33 -3.79
C PRO A 46 3.62 -2.48 -4.12
N LYS A 47 2.78 -2.96 -3.19
CA LYS A 47 1.34 -3.04 -3.37
C LYS A 47 0.70 -1.65 -3.36
N LEU A 48 1.15 -0.77 -2.48
CA LEU A 48 0.69 0.63 -2.45
C LEU A 48 1.03 1.33 -3.77
N VAL A 49 2.29 1.23 -4.20
CA VAL A 49 2.75 1.80 -5.48
C VAL A 49 1.88 1.29 -6.62
N ARG A 50 1.69 -0.03 -6.71
CA ARG A 50 0.91 -0.63 -7.79
C ARG A 50 -0.54 -0.13 -7.80
N ARG A 51 -1.21 -0.14 -6.65
CA ARG A 51 -2.57 0.39 -6.51
C ARG A 51 -2.67 1.84 -6.98
N ARG A 52 -1.74 2.71 -6.57
CA ARG A 52 -1.76 4.13 -6.98
C ARG A 52 -1.55 4.31 -8.47
N LEU A 53 -0.71 3.47 -9.09
CA LEU A 53 -0.54 3.47 -10.55
C LEU A 53 -1.80 3.00 -11.26
N ASP A 54 -2.43 1.92 -10.80
CA ASP A 54 -3.68 1.43 -11.37
C ASP A 54 -4.80 2.50 -11.23
N GLU A 55 -4.87 3.22 -10.10
CA GLU A 55 -5.81 4.33 -9.87
C GLU A 55 -5.53 5.50 -10.84
N ALA A 56 -4.26 5.88 -11.03
CA ALA A 56 -3.87 6.93 -11.96
C ALA A 56 -4.14 6.57 -13.43
N GLN A 57 -4.10 5.29 -13.77
CA GLN A 57 -4.38 4.77 -15.11
C GLN A 57 -5.88 4.48 -15.35
N GLY A 58 -6.75 4.72 -14.36
CA GLY A 58 -8.18 4.43 -14.45
C GLY A 58 -8.51 2.93 -14.50
N LEU A 59 -7.55 2.08 -14.11
CA LEU A 59 -7.69 0.62 -14.11
C LEU A 59 -8.35 0.10 -12.82
N VAL A 60 -8.39 0.92 -11.77
CA VAL A 60 -9.22 0.65 -10.59
C VAL A 60 -10.62 1.17 -10.89
N SER A 61 -11.47 0.28 -11.41
CA SER A 61 -12.91 0.43 -11.19
C SER A 61 -13.13 0.52 -9.68
N GLU A 62 -13.93 1.48 -9.22
CA GLU A 62 -14.30 1.63 -7.82
C GLU A 62 -14.52 0.26 -7.17
N PRO A 63 -14.06 0.04 -5.93
CA PRO A 63 -14.48 -1.14 -5.21
C PRO A 63 -16.00 -1.07 -5.10
N MET A 64 -16.70 -1.90 -5.88
CA MET A 64 -18.01 -2.39 -5.50
C MET A 64 -17.85 -2.82 -4.04
N ALA A 65 -18.63 -2.16 -3.17
CA ALA A 65 -18.50 -2.12 -1.71
C ALA A 65 -17.90 -3.40 -1.11
N PRO A 66 -17.02 -3.29 -0.09
CA PRO A 66 -16.39 -4.46 0.49
C PRO A 66 -17.47 -5.45 0.89
N ALA A 67 -17.46 -6.64 0.26
CA ALA A 67 -18.10 -7.81 0.85
C ALA A 67 -17.49 -7.93 2.23
N SER A 68 -18.31 -7.60 3.24
CA SER A 68 -17.95 -7.55 4.64
C SER A 68 -17.20 -8.82 5.04
N SER A 69 -15.87 -8.76 5.02
CA SER A 69 -15.04 -9.59 5.88
C SER A 69 -15.17 -8.98 7.27
N ASN A 70 -16.36 -9.14 7.83
CA ASN A 70 -16.71 -8.78 9.19
C ASN A 70 -16.00 -9.81 10.07
N ASN A 71 -14.68 -9.62 10.23
CA ASN A 71 -13.91 -10.32 11.23
C ASN A 71 -14.35 -9.72 12.57
N ASP A 72 -15.49 -10.22 13.05
CA ASP A 72 -16.24 -9.71 14.17
C ASP A 72 -15.50 -10.09 15.46
N LEU A 73 -14.46 -9.33 15.77
CA LEU A 73 -13.64 -9.45 16.98
C LEU A 73 -14.50 -9.35 18.26
N ILE A 74 -15.71 -8.79 18.14
CA ILE A 74 -16.71 -8.65 19.21
C ILE A 74 -17.41 -10.00 19.45
N GLY A 75 -17.75 -10.75 18.40
CA GLY A 75 -18.23 -12.14 18.50
C GLY A 75 -17.22 -13.07 19.18
N GLN A 76 -15.94 -12.93 18.84
CA GLN A 76 -14.85 -13.73 19.43
C GLN A 76 -14.60 -13.43 20.93
N ARG A 77 -14.96 -12.23 21.39
CA ARG A 77 -14.90 -11.86 22.82
C ARG A 77 -16.10 -12.40 23.61
N ARG A 78 -17.30 -12.48 23.01
CA ARG A 78 -18.49 -13.04 23.67
C ARG A 78 -18.36 -14.55 23.90
N ALA A 79 -17.80 -15.28 22.94
CA ALA A 79 -17.55 -16.72 23.08
C ALA A 79 -16.64 -17.06 24.30
N ARG A 80 -15.77 -16.13 24.71
CA ARG A 80 -14.87 -16.31 25.86
C ARG A 80 -15.48 -16.02 27.24
N ARG A 81 -16.69 -15.43 27.32
CA ARG A 81 -17.32 -15.04 28.60
C ARG A 81 -18.61 -15.82 28.92
N GLY A 82 -18.93 -16.86 28.15
CA GLY A 82 -20.13 -17.67 28.34
C GLY A 82 -19.89 -19.06 28.93
N GLU A 83 -18.65 -19.45 29.22
CA GLU A 83 -18.34 -20.72 29.88
C GLU A 83 -17.67 -20.43 31.22
N GLY A 84 -18.51 -20.23 32.23
CA GLY A 84 -18.16 -20.02 33.63
C GLY A 84 -19.40 -20.14 34.48
#